data_AF-A0A6C0PB91-F1
#
_entry.id   AF-A0A6C0PB91-F1
#
_cell.length_a   1.000
_cell.length_b   1.000
_cell.length_c   1.000
_cell.angle_alpha   90.00
_cell.angle_beta   90.00
_cell.angle_gamma   90.00
#
_symmetry.space_group_name_H-M   'P 1'
#
loop_
_entity.id
_entity.type
_entity.pdbx_description
1 polymer ?
#
loop_
_entity_poly.entity_id
_entity_poly.type
_entity_poly.pdbx_seq_one_letter_code
_entity_poly.pdbx_strand_id
1 'polypeptide(L)'
;MIQVNEAHLIFRPELELIISADIKVLAENVIGNAQPSFYQDEQLVNYTKKVFKIVNMLLAKEGTGGPFRDMILCAILFQDIALNSLPEDMKYLHPITAATVVRQFGDGLNSQMVDALVQMIEGHEGPKSPSKSLEPKMGQPGFIVGLANQLVRFDFIEVAL
;
A
#
# COMPACT_ATOMS: atom_id res chain seq x y z
N MET A 1 -10.33 -5.55 20.53
CA MET A 1 -9.23 -6.52 20.35
C MET A 1 -9.17 -6.86 18.87
N ILE A 2 -8.02 -6.66 18.24
CA ILE A 2 -7.82 -7.02 16.82
C ILE A 2 -7.70 -8.53 16.76
N GLN A 3 -8.54 -9.17 15.96
CA GLN A 3 -8.47 -10.61 15.75
C GLN A 3 -7.33 -10.91 14.76
N VAL A 4 -6.25 -11.52 15.25
CA VAL A 4 -5.12 -11.94 14.42
C VAL A 4 -5.61 -13.03 13.46
N ASN A 5 -5.46 -12.78 12.16
CA ASN A 5 -5.82 -13.72 11.10
C ASN A 5 -4.59 -14.06 10.23
N GLU A 6 -4.77 -14.89 9.21
CA GLU A 6 -3.69 -15.32 8.31
C GLU A 6 -2.98 -14.13 7.63
N ALA A 7 -3.73 -13.11 7.18
CA ALA A 7 -3.16 -11.91 6.58
C ALA A 7 -2.19 -11.19 7.53
N HIS A 8 -2.52 -11.09 8.83
CA HIS A 8 -1.62 -10.53 9.84
C HIS A 8 -0.34 -11.34 10.01
N LEU A 9 -0.41 -12.68 9.88
CA LEU A 9 0.79 -13.52 9.98
C LEU A 9 1.70 -13.31 8.77
N ILE A 10 1.10 -13.22 7.58
CA ILE A 10 1.82 -13.01 6.32
C ILE A 10 2.54 -11.66 6.32
N PHE A 11 1.86 -10.59 6.73
CA PHE A 11 2.40 -9.22 6.70
C PHE A 11 2.98 -8.73 8.04
N ARG A 12 3.23 -9.63 9.00
CA ARG A 12 3.73 -9.26 10.34
C ARG A 12 5.02 -8.42 10.28
N PRO A 13 6.06 -8.81 9.51
CA PRO A 13 7.30 -8.03 9.48
C PRO A 13 7.08 -6.60 9.00
N GLU A 14 6.19 -6.41 8.02
CA GLU A 14 5.86 -5.09 7.48
C GLU A 14 5.03 -4.26 8.48
N LEU A 15 4.06 -4.88 9.15
CA LEU A 15 3.23 -4.24 10.17
C LEU A 15 4.05 -3.80 11.41
N GLU A 16 5.10 -4.54 11.77
CA GLU A 16 6.00 -4.18 12.87
C GLU A 16 6.86 -2.94 12.57
N LEU A 17 7.05 -2.59 11.30
CA LEU A 17 7.77 -1.39 10.88
C LEU A 17 6.93 -0.10 10.94
N ILE A 18 5.63 -0.22 11.23
CA ILE A 18 4.71 0.90 11.43
C ILE A 18 4.71 1.25 12.92
N ILE A 19 5.16 2.46 13.27
CA ILE A 19 5.45 2.85 14.67
C ILE A 19 4.31 3.68 15.26
N SER A 20 3.73 4.57 14.46
CA SER A 20 2.69 5.51 14.89
C SER A 20 1.42 4.75 15.26
N ALA A 21 0.97 4.86 16.51
CA ALA A 21 -0.11 4.03 17.07
C ALA A 21 -1.39 4.07 16.23
N ASP A 22 -1.88 5.26 15.86
CA ASP A 22 -3.13 5.39 15.09
C ASP A 22 -3.01 4.80 13.68
N ILE A 23 -1.84 4.95 13.05
CA ILE A 23 -1.56 4.40 11.72
C ILE A 23 -1.40 2.88 11.79
N LYS A 24 -0.80 2.37 12.87
CA LYS A 24 -0.69 0.93 13.11
C LYS A 24 -2.06 0.29 13.27
N VAL A 25 -2.94 0.92 14.05
CA VAL A 25 -4.33 0.46 14.20
C VAL A 25 -5.06 0.45 12.86
N LEU A 26 -4.91 1.50 12.04
CA LEU A 26 -5.43 1.49 10.67
C LEU A 26 -4.89 0.29 9.88
N ALA A 27 -3.57 0.07 9.90
CA ALA A 27 -2.94 -0.99 9.11
C ALA A 27 -3.39 -2.39 9.53
N GLU A 28 -3.45 -2.65 10.83
CA GLU A 28 -3.95 -3.91 11.37
C GLU A 28 -5.43 -4.11 11.03
N ASN A 29 -6.25 -3.05 11.08
CA ASN A 29 -7.66 -3.16 10.70
C ASN A 29 -7.85 -3.42 9.20
N VAL A 30 -7.14 -2.71 8.33
CA VAL A 30 -7.24 -2.90 6.88
C VAL A 30 -6.73 -4.29 6.48
N ILE A 31 -5.55 -4.71 6.95
CA ILE A 31 -5.01 -6.04 6.67
C ILE A 31 -5.88 -7.15 7.29
N GLY A 32 -6.41 -6.93 8.49
CA GLY A 32 -7.32 -7.84 9.16
C GLY A 32 -8.64 -8.06 8.42
N ASN A 33 -9.06 -7.11 7.58
CA ASN A 33 -10.28 -7.22 6.78
C ASN A 33 -9.99 -7.44 5.29
N ALA A 34 -8.73 -7.69 4.92
CA ALA A 34 -8.37 -8.05 3.56
C ALA A 34 -9.08 -9.34 3.13
N GLN A 35 -9.49 -9.40 1.87
CA GLN A 35 -10.09 -10.61 1.31
C GLN A 35 -9.03 -11.70 1.12
N PRO A 36 -9.37 -12.99 1.24
CA PRO A 36 -8.43 -14.10 1.00
C PRO A 36 -7.70 -14.01 -0.33
N SER A 37 -8.36 -13.51 -1.38
CA SER A 37 -7.77 -13.35 -2.72
C SER A 37 -6.57 -12.39 -2.77
N PHE A 38 -6.39 -11.53 -1.76
CA PHE A 38 -5.21 -10.68 -1.63
C PHE A 38 -4.02 -11.42 -1.02
N TYR A 39 -4.21 -12.10 0.12
CA TYR A 39 -3.11 -12.67 0.89
C TYR A 39 -2.83 -14.16 0.59
N GLN A 40 -3.72 -14.85 -0.15
CA GLN A 40 -3.48 -16.22 -0.63
C GLN A 40 -2.85 -16.26 -2.03
N ASP A 41 -2.71 -15.10 -2.69
CA ASP A 41 -1.95 -14.97 -3.93
C ASP A 41 -0.48 -14.69 -3.59
N GLU A 42 0.37 -15.72 -3.69
CA GLU A 42 1.80 -15.62 -3.39
C GLU A 42 2.51 -14.61 -4.28
N GLN A 43 2.10 -14.43 -5.54
CA GLN A 43 2.73 -13.46 -6.44
C GLN A 43 2.41 -12.04 -5.98
N LEU A 44 1.15 -11.79 -5.61
CA LEU A 44 0.70 -10.48 -5.12
C LEU A 44 1.33 -10.13 -3.77
N VAL A 45 1.41 -11.09 -2.85
CA VAL A 45 2.09 -10.92 -1.56
C VAL A 45 3.56 -10.60 -1.78
N ASN A 46 4.26 -11.39 -2.60
CA ASN A 46 5.67 -11.16 -2.89
C ASN A 46 5.89 -9.80 -3.56
N TYR A 47 5.06 -9.42 -4.52
CA TYR A 47 5.11 -8.12 -5.17
C TYR A 47 4.97 -6.98 -4.14
N THR A 48 3.93 -7.03 -3.31
CA THR A 48 3.67 -6.05 -2.25
C THR A 48 4.86 -5.90 -1.31
N LYS A 49 5.43 -7.02 -0.85
CA LYS A 49 6.60 -7.01 0.03
C LYS A 49 7.86 -6.46 -0.62
N LYS A 50 8.08 -6.73 -1.91
CA LYS A 50 9.20 -6.15 -2.66
C LYS A 50 9.08 -4.64 -2.76
N VAL A 51 7.89 -4.14 -3.11
CA VAL A 51 7.61 -2.69 -3.17
C VAL A 51 7.82 -2.07 -1.78
N PHE A 52 7.30 -2.71 -0.74
CA PHE A 52 7.44 -2.24 0.65
C PHE A 52 8.91 -2.13 1.05
N LYS A 53 9.72 -3.15 0.75
CA LYS A 53 11.15 -3.17 1.05
C LYS A 53 11.91 -2.05 0.34
N ILE A 54 11.67 -1.86 -0.96
CA ILE A 54 12.29 -0.78 -1.73
C ILE A 54 11.95 0.58 -1.13
N VAL A 55 10.67 0.85 -0.89
CA VAL A 55 10.25 2.15 -0.36
C VAL A 55 10.80 2.37 1.05
N ASN A 56 10.76 1.36 1.92
CA ASN A 56 11.34 1.47 3.26
C ASN A 56 12.84 1.82 3.21
N MET A 57 13.61 1.21 2.29
CA MET A 57 15.02 1.53 2.08
C MET A 57 15.23 2.96 1.57
N LEU A 58 14.41 3.41 0.62
CA LEU A 58 14.47 4.79 0.10
C LEU A 58 14.14 5.82 1.20
N LEU A 59 13.07 5.59 1.96
CA LEU A 59 12.67 6.47 3.06
C LEU A 59 13.74 6.53 4.15
N ALA A 60 14.35 5.39 4.49
CA ALA A 60 15.44 5.36 5.47
C ALA A 60 16.68 6.13 4.98
N LYS A 61 17.02 6.01 3.69
CA LYS A 61 18.16 6.73 3.08
C LYS A 61 17.94 8.25 3.09
N GLU A 62 16.72 8.70 2.85
CA GLU A 62 16.33 10.12 2.88
C GLU A 62 16.09 10.64 4.31
N GLY A 63 16.20 9.80 5.34
CA GLY A 63 15.91 10.18 6.73
C GLY A 63 14.43 10.50 6.99
N THR A 64 13.52 9.99 6.15
CA THR A 64 12.08 10.20 6.34
C THR A 64 11.58 9.31 7.48
N GLY A 65 10.93 9.91 8.48
CA GLY A 65 10.45 9.21 9.67
C GLY A 65 9.05 9.65 10.12
N GLY A 66 8.63 9.11 11.28
CA GLY A 66 7.38 9.48 11.94
C GLY A 66 6.11 9.08 11.18
N PRO A 67 4.96 9.71 11.49
CA PRO A 67 3.67 9.35 10.92
C PRO A 67 3.64 9.41 9.40
N PHE A 68 4.35 10.35 8.79
CA PHE A 68 4.40 10.48 7.34
C PHE A 68 5.06 9.27 6.66
N ARG A 69 6.18 8.77 7.19
CA ARG A 69 6.81 7.52 6.73
C ARG A 69 5.82 6.36 6.81
N ASP A 70 5.15 6.23 7.96
CA ASP A 70 4.23 5.14 8.24
C ASP A 70 3.02 5.16 7.29
N MET A 71 2.50 6.35 6.93
CA MET A 71 1.45 6.49 5.91
C MET A 71 1.89 6.00 4.54
N ILE A 72 3.13 6.26 4.13
CA ILE A 72 3.66 5.78 2.84
C ILE A 72 3.75 4.25 2.84
N LEU A 73 4.23 3.67 3.95
CA LEU A 73 4.33 2.21 4.10
C LEU A 73 2.95 1.55 4.08
N CYS A 74 1.96 2.17 4.75
CA CYS A 74 0.55 1.75 4.67
C CYS A 74 0.01 1.79 3.24
N ALA A 75 0.30 2.83 2.47
CA ALA A 75 -0.16 2.93 1.08
C ALA A 75 0.24 1.69 0.28
N ILE A 76 1.48 1.22 0.46
CA ILE A 76 2.00 0.04 -0.25
C ILE A 76 1.29 -1.23 0.19
N LEU A 77 1.05 -1.41 1.49
CA LEU A 77 0.33 -2.58 1.99
C LEU A 77 -1.09 -2.67 1.46
N PHE A 78 -1.73 -1.53 1.17
CA PHE A 78 -3.15 -1.49 0.81
C PHE A 78 -3.40 -1.34 -0.69
N GLN A 79 -2.41 -0.90 -1.47
CA GLN A 79 -2.61 -0.45 -2.85
C GLN A 79 -3.28 -1.50 -3.76
N ASP A 80 -3.01 -2.78 -3.49
CA ASP A 80 -3.45 -3.93 -4.27
C ASP A 80 -4.49 -4.81 -3.55
N ILE A 81 -4.99 -4.38 -2.38
CA ILE A 81 -5.86 -5.18 -1.50
C ILE A 81 -7.15 -5.66 -2.18
N ALA A 82 -7.57 -4.97 -3.24
CA ALA A 82 -8.78 -5.26 -4.00
C ALA A 82 -8.50 -5.85 -5.40
N LEU A 83 -7.24 -6.04 -5.81
CA LEU A 83 -6.88 -6.43 -7.19
C LEU A 83 -7.60 -7.69 -7.65
N ASN A 84 -7.47 -8.77 -6.87
CA ASN A 84 -8.08 -10.07 -7.19
C ASN A 84 -9.55 -10.18 -6.78
N SER A 85 -10.17 -9.10 -6.29
CA SER A 85 -11.62 -9.04 -6.04
C SER A 85 -12.41 -8.58 -7.27
N LEU A 86 -11.71 -8.02 -8.26
CA LEU A 86 -12.31 -7.48 -9.48
C LEU A 86 -12.24 -8.48 -10.64
N PRO A 87 -13.23 -8.45 -11.55
CA PRO A 87 -13.13 -9.13 -12.85
C PRO A 87 -11.87 -8.70 -13.63
N GLU A 88 -11.34 -9.60 -14.46
CA GLU A 88 -10.07 -9.38 -15.18
C GLU A 88 -10.08 -8.10 -16.05
N ASP A 89 -11.19 -7.83 -16.73
CA ASP A 89 -11.39 -6.64 -17.56
C ASP A 89 -11.56 -5.34 -16.76
N MET A 90 -11.73 -5.44 -15.44
CA MET A 90 -11.88 -4.32 -14.51
C MET A 90 -10.70 -4.17 -13.55
N LYS A 91 -9.70 -5.06 -13.59
CA LYS A 91 -8.55 -5.00 -12.67
C LYS A 91 -7.81 -3.66 -12.71
N TYR A 92 -7.83 -2.94 -13.83
CA TYR A 92 -7.24 -1.60 -13.89
C TYR A 92 -7.88 -0.59 -12.93
N LEU A 93 -9.10 -0.84 -12.43
CA LEU A 93 -9.81 -0.01 -11.44
C LEU A 93 -9.44 -0.33 -9.99
N HIS A 94 -8.63 -1.35 -9.74
CA HIS A 94 -8.26 -1.76 -8.37
C HIS A 94 -7.70 -0.62 -7.50
N PRO A 95 -6.99 0.43 -8.00
CA PRO A 95 -6.51 1.49 -7.13
C PRO A 95 -7.67 2.26 -6.48
N ILE A 96 -8.77 2.48 -7.22
CA ILE A 96 -9.96 3.18 -6.73
C ILE A 96 -10.73 2.29 -5.74
N THR A 97 -10.83 0.99 -6.04
CA THR A 97 -11.49 0.03 -5.14
C THR A 97 -10.70 -0.14 -3.83
N ALA A 98 -9.38 -0.25 -3.90
CA ALA A 98 -8.49 -0.31 -2.74
C ALA A 98 -8.62 0.95 -1.87
N ALA A 99 -8.63 2.14 -2.48
CA ALA A 99 -8.87 3.39 -1.77
C ALA A 99 -10.23 3.42 -1.06
N THR A 100 -11.27 2.88 -1.68
CA THR A 100 -12.61 2.78 -1.09
C THR A 100 -12.62 1.89 0.16
N VAL A 101 -11.90 0.76 0.13
CA VAL A 101 -11.72 -0.10 1.31
C VAL A 101 -11.04 0.68 2.43
N VAL A 102 -9.92 1.36 2.13
CA VAL A 102 -9.16 2.10 3.15
C VAL A 102 -9.97 3.22 3.79
N ARG A 103 -10.81 3.94 3.03
CA ARG A 103 -11.68 4.99 3.56
C ARG A 103 -12.65 4.47 4.64
N GLN A 104 -13.07 3.20 4.58
CA GLN A 104 -13.96 2.60 5.59
C GLN A 104 -13.28 2.38 6.95
N PHE A 105 -11.95 2.35 6.98
CA PHE A 105 -11.16 2.13 8.20
C PHE A 105 -10.42 3.39 8.66
N GLY A 106 -10.60 4.51 7.96
CA GLY A 106 -9.95 5.79 8.27
C GLY A 106 -10.48 6.50 9.51
N ASP A 107 -11.53 5.97 10.14
CA ASP A 107 -12.11 6.50 11.37
C ASP A 107 -11.05 6.55 12.48
N GLY A 108 -10.76 7.76 12.97
CA GLY A 108 -9.74 8.02 13.99
C GLY A 108 -8.47 8.69 13.48
N LEU A 109 -8.25 8.74 12.16
CA LEU A 109 -7.23 9.58 11.55
C LEU A 109 -7.79 10.94 11.14
N ASN A 110 -6.91 11.94 11.06
CA ASN A 110 -7.24 13.21 10.44
C ASN A 110 -7.62 12.98 8.97
N SER A 111 -8.71 13.61 8.50
CA SER A 111 -9.18 13.50 7.11
C SER A 111 -8.09 13.79 6.08
N GLN A 112 -7.19 14.74 6.35
CA GLN A 112 -6.05 15.05 5.48
C GLN A 112 -5.07 13.89 5.36
N MET A 113 -4.87 13.11 6.43
CA MET A 113 -4.03 11.91 6.39
C MET A 113 -4.69 10.80 5.57
N VAL A 114 -6.00 10.60 5.74
CA VAL A 114 -6.78 9.64 4.96
C VAL A 114 -6.76 10.01 3.47
N ASP A 115 -6.96 11.28 3.14
CA ASP A 115 -6.93 11.75 1.76
C ASP A 115 -5.53 11.61 1.13
N ALA A 116 -4.47 11.90 1.89
CA ALA A 116 -3.10 11.68 1.43
C ALA A 116 -2.82 10.19 1.16
N LEU A 117 -3.30 9.29 2.03
CA LEU A 117 -3.18 7.84 1.85
C LEU A 117 -3.90 7.37 0.60
N VAL A 118 -5.14 7.80 0.43
CA VAL A 118 -5.98 7.48 -0.72
C VAL A 118 -5.31 7.96 -2.00
N GLN A 119 -4.79 9.19 -2.02
CA GLN A 119 -4.09 9.71 -3.19
C GLN A 119 -2.85 8.87 -3.55
N MET A 120 -2.10 8.38 -2.57
CA MET A 120 -0.97 7.48 -2.83
C MET A 120 -1.42 6.14 -3.40
N ILE A 121 -2.52 5.58 -2.88
CA ILE A 121 -3.11 4.33 -3.36
C ILE A 121 -3.66 4.50 -4.78
N GLU A 122 -4.44 5.53 -5.08
CA GLU A 122 -5.03 5.72 -6.41
C GLU A 122 -3.97 5.98 -7.49
N GLY A 123 -2.85 6.59 -7.12
CA GLY A 123 -1.74 6.93 -8.00
C GLY A 123 -0.62 5.89 -8.12
N HIS A 124 -0.67 4.77 -7.38
CA HIS A 124 0.49 3.87 -7.26
C HIS A 124 0.92 3.19 -8.57
N GLU A 125 0.03 3.13 -9.55
CA GLU A 125 0.27 2.60 -10.89
C GLU A 125 1.14 3.53 -11.77
N GLY A 126 1.39 4.77 -11.33
CA GLY A 126 2.13 5.76 -12.12
C GLY A 126 1.40 6.07 -13.43
N PRO A 127 2.07 6.07 -14.59
CA PRO A 127 1.44 6.26 -15.91
C PRO A 127 0.37 5.24 -16.28
N LYS A 128 0.24 4.13 -15.52
CA LYS A 128 -0.82 3.13 -15.70
C LYS A 128 -2.04 3.37 -14.79
N SER A 129 -2.06 4.46 -14.02
CA SER A 129 -3.20 4.80 -13.17
C SER A 129 -4.50 4.90 -13.99
N PRO A 130 -5.67 4.64 -13.36
CA PRO A 130 -6.96 4.63 -14.06
C PRO A 130 -7.29 5.94 -14.78
N SER A 131 -6.69 7.05 -14.35
CA SER A 131 -6.83 8.37 -14.94
C SER A 131 -5.51 9.14 -14.85
N LYS A 132 -5.22 9.95 -15.89
CA LYS A 132 -4.09 10.90 -15.89
C LYS A 132 -4.12 11.89 -14.73
N SER A 133 -5.31 12.19 -14.20
CA SER A 133 -5.46 13.09 -13.06
C SER A 133 -4.95 12.47 -11.74
N LEU A 134 -4.85 11.13 -11.69
CA LEU A 134 -4.38 10.38 -10.53
C LEU A 134 -2.88 10.07 -10.61
N GLU A 135 -2.24 10.32 -11.76
CA GLU A 135 -0.80 10.10 -11.90
C GLU A 135 -0.02 10.94 -10.88
N PRO A 136 0.86 10.31 -10.07
CA PRO A 136 1.59 11.01 -9.04
C PRO A 136 2.64 11.92 -9.65
N LYS A 137 2.76 13.14 -9.13
CA LYS A 137 3.71 14.14 -9.63
C LYS A 137 4.98 14.16 -8.79
N MET A 138 6.12 14.46 -9.41
CA MET A 138 7.36 14.68 -8.69
C MET A 138 7.16 15.69 -7.55
N GLY A 139 7.73 15.38 -6.38
CA GLY A 139 7.55 16.18 -5.16
C GLY A 139 6.30 15.81 -4.34
N GLN A 140 5.45 14.91 -4.83
CA GLN A 140 4.35 14.34 -4.04
C GLN A 140 4.73 12.98 -3.44
N PRO A 141 4.19 12.60 -2.26
CA PRO A 141 4.51 11.33 -1.61
C PRO A 141 4.22 10.11 -2.50
N GLY A 142 3.11 10.15 -3.25
CA GLY A 142 2.72 9.09 -4.17
C GLY A 142 3.70 8.84 -5.31
N PHE A 143 4.60 9.79 -5.61
CA PHE A 143 5.60 9.61 -6.66
C PHE A 143 6.61 8.53 -6.29
N ILE A 144 7.03 8.45 -5.02
CA ILE A 144 7.94 7.40 -4.55
C ILE A 144 7.26 6.04 -4.63
N VAL A 145 5.98 5.97 -4.26
CA VAL A 145 5.17 4.75 -4.34
C VAL A 145 5.04 4.29 -5.80
N GLY A 146 4.69 5.20 -6.71
CA GLY A 146 4.59 4.91 -8.15
C GLY A 146 5.91 4.46 -8.76
N LEU A 147 7.02 5.11 -8.40
CA LEU A 147 8.36 4.74 -8.86
C LEU A 147 8.76 3.35 -8.35
N ALA A 148 8.51 3.04 -7.07
CA ALA A 148 8.84 1.73 -6.51
C ALA A 148 8.04 0.60 -7.18
N ASN A 149 6.74 0.82 -7.43
CA ASN A 149 5.93 -0.12 -8.20
C ASN A 149 6.50 -0.36 -9.60
N GLN A 150 6.91 0.69 -10.30
CA GLN A 150 7.57 0.57 -11.61
C GLN A 150 8.88 -0.23 -11.53
N LEU A 151 9.70 0.02 -10.51
CA LEU A 151 10.96 -0.69 -10.32
C LEU A 151 10.73 -2.20 -10.13
N VAL A 152 9.78 -2.59 -9.28
CA VAL A 152 9.51 -4.01 -8.99
C VAL A 152 8.95 -4.77 -10.20
N ARG A 153 8.31 -4.08 -11.16
CA ARG A 153 7.81 -4.69 -12.40
C ARG A 153 8.90 -5.10 -13.38
N PHE A 154 10.15 -4.65 -13.18
CA PHE A 154 11.25 -5.09 -14.00
C PHE A 154 11.76 -6.45 -13.50
N ASP A 155 11.58 -7.48 -14.31
CA ASP A 155 11.91 -8.88 -13.99
C ASP A 155 13.39 -9.12 -13.66
N PHE A 156 14.28 -8.17 -13.99
CA PHE A 156 15.71 -8.26 -13.68
C PHE A 156 16.09 -7.66 -12.32
N ILE A 157 15.18 -7.00 -11.60
CA ILE A 157 15.45 -6.47 -10.27
C ILE A 157 15.13 -7.53 -9.22
N GLU A 158 16.17 -8.21 -8.76
CA GLU A 158 16.07 -9.15 -7.64
C GLU A 158 16.06 -8.40 -6.31
N VAL A 159 14.88 -8.33 -5.69
CA VAL A 159 14.72 -7.91 -4.31
C VAL A 159 14.66 -9.17 -3.44
N ALA A 160 15.75 -9.48 -2.74
CA ALA A 160 15.73 -10.49 -1.69
C ALA A 160 14.74 -10.03 -0.62
N LEU A 161 13.80 -10.88 -0.18
CA LEU A 161 12.81 -10.55 0.85
C LEU A 161 13.34 -10.88 2.24
#